data_AF-A0A6A5G5J0-F1
#
_entry.id   AF-A0A6A5G5J0-F1
#
_cell.length_a   1.000
_cell.length_b   1.000
_cell.length_c   1.000
_cell.angle_alpha   90.00
_cell.angle_beta   90.00
_cell.angle_gamma   90.00
#
_symmetry.space_group_name_H-M   'P 1'
#
loop_
_entity.id
_entity.type
_entity.pdbx_description
1 polymer ?
#
loop_
_entity_poly.entity_id
_entity_poly.type
_entity_poly.pdbx_seq_one_letter_code
_entity_poly.pdbx_strand_id
1 'polypeptide(L)'
;MSDRQWITITDIAGPIGFSLSILSNSILLFLIFSRSSPIKGAYKNMLIVLCVFTVFYSFVEMMLKPLIHLYDDTLFLIQRKRFDLSKWITRLIPTTYCWCYAMSFCLFALQFLYRYVAVCKPQYVTYFTGGYFYYWLALILSLATSWGLTAAFMFPQTNRTTESFLFVIKNSYDLDPYWTDYVAYKYFDTDENHVRWVNVLSMFGVLQHGLVISLSFGTLFYCGFQTYVNIQKNTGMSSRTRSLQLQLFRALVAQTCLPMFMMYIPIGFMFSCPYFDLQLGAITNYQTVMAQLYPGIDPFVVLFLIDSYRRTICRNTIKSGMPSQVEFSTTTVKVKPSVSSNALISVD
;
A
#
# COMPACT_ATOMS: atom_id res chain seq x y z
N MET A 1 23.44 2.73 -19.73
CA MET A 1 22.74 1.44 -19.50
C MET A 1 21.84 1.19 -20.70
N SER A 2 21.80 -0.03 -21.22
CA SER A 2 20.83 -0.38 -22.29
C SER A 2 19.43 -0.42 -21.68
N ASP A 3 18.43 0.14 -22.37
CA ASP A 3 17.03 0.13 -21.92
C ASP A 3 16.52 -1.29 -21.58
N ARG A 4 17.04 -2.31 -22.28
CA ARG A 4 16.74 -3.73 -22.02
C ARG A 4 17.10 -4.18 -20.61
N GLN A 5 18.07 -3.55 -19.94
CA GLN A 5 18.46 -3.93 -18.58
C GLN A 5 17.30 -3.74 -17.60
N TRP A 6 16.37 -2.81 -17.86
CA TRP A 6 15.16 -2.65 -17.06
C TRP A 6 14.25 -3.88 -17.09
N ILE A 7 14.24 -4.66 -18.17
CA ILE A 7 13.50 -5.93 -18.25
C ILE A 7 14.04 -6.89 -17.20
N THR A 8 15.37 -7.07 -17.15
CA THR A 8 16.01 -7.95 -16.17
C THR A 8 15.79 -7.47 -14.75
N ILE A 9 15.93 -6.16 -14.49
CA ILE A 9 15.73 -5.59 -13.15
C ILE A 9 14.29 -5.81 -12.68
N THR A 10 13.30 -5.53 -13.52
CA THR A 10 11.87 -5.70 -13.16
C THR A 10 11.46 -7.17 -13.06
N ASP A 11 12.09 -8.07 -13.83
CA ASP A 11 11.87 -9.52 -13.76
C ASP A 11 12.46 -10.15 -12.49
N ILE A 12 13.48 -9.52 -11.90
CA ILE A 12 14.03 -9.91 -10.59
C ILE A 12 13.20 -9.27 -9.46
N ALA A 13 12.91 -7.97 -9.56
CA ALA A 13 12.23 -7.21 -8.51
C ALA A 13 10.80 -7.70 -8.27
N GLY A 14 10.06 -8.06 -9.32
CA GLY A 14 8.69 -8.57 -9.20
C GLY A 14 8.56 -9.79 -8.28
N PRO A 15 9.22 -10.93 -8.58
CA PRO A 15 9.20 -12.14 -7.74
C PRO A 15 9.66 -11.91 -6.31
N ILE A 16 10.71 -11.09 -6.12
CA ILE A 16 11.19 -10.72 -4.78
C ILE A 16 10.12 -9.94 -4.02
N GLY A 17 9.57 -8.90 -4.64
CA GLY A 17 8.52 -8.06 -4.07
C GLY A 17 7.27 -8.84 -3.67
N PHE A 18 6.80 -9.73 -4.55
CA PHE A 18 5.66 -10.60 -4.27
C PHE A 18 5.92 -11.58 -3.13
N SER A 19 7.09 -12.24 -3.13
CA SER A 19 7.47 -13.18 -2.07
C SER A 19 7.58 -12.47 -0.72
N LEU A 20 8.20 -11.29 -0.70
CA LEU A 20 8.27 -10.44 0.48
C LEU A 20 6.88 -10.00 0.94
N SER A 21 5.98 -9.63 0.02
CA SER A 21 4.61 -9.22 0.34
C SER A 21 3.83 -10.35 1.00
N ILE A 22 3.87 -11.56 0.46
CA ILE A 22 3.23 -12.72 1.10
C ILE A 22 3.81 -12.94 2.50
N LEU A 23 5.14 -12.99 2.62
CA LEU A 23 5.81 -13.28 3.88
C LEU A 23 5.49 -12.22 4.95
N SER A 24 5.71 -10.94 4.65
CA SER A 24 5.61 -9.86 5.61
C SER A 24 4.17 -9.58 6.02
N ASN A 25 3.22 -9.61 5.09
CA ASN A 25 1.79 -9.47 5.40
C ASN A 25 1.25 -10.68 6.18
N SER A 26 1.71 -11.90 5.89
CA SER A 26 1.31 -13.09 6.66
C SER A 26 1.78 -13.03 8.11
N ILE A 27 3.03 -12.62 8.33
CA ILE A 27 3.58 -12.40 9.68
C ILE A 27 2.79 -11.30 10.40
N LEU A 28 2.51 -10.18 9.73
CA LEU A 28 1.76 -9.07 10.30
C LEU A 28 0.33 -9.48 10.67
N LEU A 29 -0.37 -10.20 9.78
CA LEU A 29 -1.69 -10.74 10.07
C LEU A 29 -1.68 -11.69 11.28
N PHE A 30 -0.71 -12.60 11.35
CA PHE A 30 -0.55 -13.50 12.49
C PHE A 30 -0.40 -12.73 13.82
N LEU A 31 0.41 -11.66 13.84
CA LEU A 31 0.59 -10.83 15.02
C LEU A 31 -0.63 -9.96 15.35
N ILE A 32 -1.38 -9.50 14.35
CA ILE A 32 -2.64 -8.78 14.53
C ILE A 32 -3.71 -9.67 15.19
N PHE A 33 -3.74 -10.96 14.86
CA PHE A 33 -4.65 -11.93 15.48
C PHE A 33 -4.14 -12.48 16.81
N SER A 34 -2.86 -12.34 17.10
CA SER A 34 -2.26 -12.80 18.36
C SER A 34 -2.81 -12.05 19.58
N ARG A 35 -2.92 -12.76 20.72
CA ARG A 35 -3.40 -12.19 22.00
C ARG A 35 -2.55 -11.02 22.51
N SER A 36 -1.28 -10.94 22.10
CA SER A 36 -0.35 -9.86 22.45
C SER A 36 -0.56 -8.58 21.62
N SER A 37 -1.49 -8.56 20.66
CA SER A 37 -1.68 -7.39 19.81
C SER A 37 -2.15 -6.18 20.63
N PRO A 38 -1.44 -5.04 20.56
CA PRO A 38 -1.89 -3.80 21.19
C PRO A 38 -2.99 -3.11 20.36
N ILE A 39 -3.28 -3.61 19.16
CA ILE A 39 -4.18 -2.99 18.19
C ILE A 39 -5.57 -3.63 18.28
N LYS A 40 -6.59 -2.82 18.55
CA LYS A 40 -7.98 -3.27 18.73
C LYS A 40 -8.96 -2.40 17.94
N GLY A 41 -10.20 -2.90 17.81
CA GLY A 41 -11.32 -2.15 17.21
C GLY A 41 -11.12 -1.86 15.73
N ALA A 42 -11.67 -0.74 15.27
CA ALA A 42 -11.67 -0.33 13.86
C ALA A 42 -10.27 -0.28 13.23
N TYR A 43 -9.26 0.18 13.98
CA TYR A 43 -7.89 0.23 13.47
C TYR A 43 -7.33 -1.15 13.11
N LYS A 44 -7.71 -2.18 13.86
CA LYS A 44 -7.35 -3.56 13.57
C LYS A 44 -7.91 -4.00 12.21
N ASN A 45 -9.18 -3.69 11.95
CA ASN A 45 -9.84 -4.04 10.69
C ASN A 45 -9.18 -3.31 9.51
N MET A 46 -8.82 -2.03 9.68
CA MET A 46 -8.11 -1.26 8.64
C MET A 46 -6.76 -1.89 8.28
N LEU A 47 -5.97 -2.30 9.28
CA LEU A 47 -4.69 -2.97 9.01
C LEU A 47 -4.86 -4.34 8.34
N ILE A 48 -5.90 -5.10 8.70
CA ILE A 48 -6.22 -6.37 8.02
C ILE A 48 -6.55 -6.12 6.55
N VAL A 49 -7.43 -5.14 6.27
CA VAL A 49 -7.77 -4.76 4.89
C VAL A 49 -6.52 -4.36 4.12
N LEU A 50 -5.64 -3.55 4.71
CA LEU A 50 -4.37 -3.17 4.09
C LEU A 50 -3.51 -4.40 3.75
N CYS A 51 -3.36 -5.35 4.67
CA CYS A 51 -2.55 -6.56 4.45
C CYS A 51 -3.11 -7.45 3.33
N VAL A 52 -4.42 -7.63 3.28
CA VAL A 52 -5.07 -8.42 2.22
C VAL A 52 -4.93 -7.71 0.88
N PHE A 53 -5.13 -6.39 0.87
CA PHE A 53 -5.00 -5.57 -0.31
C PHE A 53 -3.57 -5.55 -0.88
N THR A 54 -2.53 -5.43 -0.05
CA THR A 54 -1.13 -5.40 -0.50
C THR A 54 -0.69 -6.73 -1.13
N VAL A 55 -1.15 -7.87 -0.60
CA VAL A 55 -0.92 -9.18 -1.23
C VAL A 55 -1.65 -9.28 -2.57
N PHE A 56 -2.90 -8.82 -2.63
CA PHE A 56 -3.64 -8.76 -3.90
C PHE A 56 -2.94 -7.85 -4.92
N TYR A 57 -2.47 -6.69 -4.50
CA TYR A 57 -1.78 -5.74 -5.36
C TYR A 57 -0.49 -6.34 -5.95
N SER A 58 0.35 -6.96 -5.12
CA SER A 58 1.58 -7.61 -5.60
C SER A 58 1.31 -8.81 -6.52
N PHE A 59 0.18 -9.52 -6.35
CA PHE A 59 -0.27 -10.53 -7.30
C PHE A 59 -0.65 -9.94 -8.66
N VAL A 60 -1.41 -8.83 -8.68
CA VAL A 60 -1.76 -8.12 -9.92
C VAL A 60 -0.50 -7.64 -10.65
N GLU A 61 0.49 -7.13 -9.92
CA GLU A 61 1.79 -6.76 -10.49
C GLU A 61 2.53 -7.95 -11.12
N MET A 62 2.50 -9.11 -10.46
CA MET A 62 3.08 -10.34 -11.00
C MET A 62 2.45 -10.76 -12.32
N MET A 63 1.13 -10.55 -12.46
CA MET A 63 0.39 -10.88 -13.69
C MET A 63 0.63 -9.84 -14.80
N LEU A 64 0.79 -8.57 -14.43
CA LEU A 64 0.99 -7.47 -15.38
C LEU A 64 2.41 -7.44 -15.97
N LYS A 65 3.43 -7.75 -15.14
CA LYS A 65 4.86 -7.52 -15.44
C LYS A 65 5.11 -6.15 -16.07
N PRO A 66 4.74 -5.06 -15.37
CA PRO A 66 4.70 -3.73 -15.97
C PRO A 66 6.07 -3.26 -16.44
N LEU A 67 6.08 -2.41 -17.45
CA LEU A 67 7.14 -1.45 -17.75
C LEU A 67 6.48 -0.09 -17.92
N ILE A 68 7.17 0.98 -17.52
CA ILE A 68 6.76 2.35 -17.82
C ILE A 68 7.79 2.94 -18.77
N HIS A 69 7.32 3.61 -19.82
CA HIS A 69 8.17 4.30 -20.77
C HIS A 69 7.51 5.60 -21.21
N LEU A 70 8.26 6.70 -21.19
CA LEU A 70 7.76 8.01 -21.65
C LEU A 70 8.38 8.36 -22.99
N TYR A 71 7.55 8.40 -24.04
CA TYR A 71 7.96 8.66 -25.42
C TYR A 71 6.85 9.38 -26.19
N ASP A 72 7.21 10.37 -27.02
CA ASP A 72 6.26 11.12 -27.87
C ASP A 72 5.03 11.62 -27.08
N ASP A 73 5.29 12.36 -25.99
CA ASP A 73 4.29 12.91 -25.07
C ASP A 73 3.28 11.91 -24.50
N THR A 74 3.65 10.63 -24.54
CA THR A 74 2.79 9.53 -24.15
C THR A 74 3.48 8.72 -23.07
N LEU A 75 2.85 8.64 -21.90
CA LEU A 75 3.28 7.74 -20.84
C LEU A 75 2.68 6.36 -21.11
N PHE A 76 3.52 5.43 -21.55
CA PHE A 76 3.14 4.05 -21.81
C PHE A 76 3.27 3.22 -20.53
N LEU A 77 2.15 2.64 -20.08
CA LEU A 77 2.15 1.50 -19.18
C LEU A 77 2.11 0.23 -20.04
N ILE A 78 3.25 -0.40 -20.20
CA ILE A 78 3.43 -1.60 -21.03
C ILE A 78 3.21 -2.83 -20.16
N GLN A 79 2.32 -3.71 -20.62
CA GLN A 79 2.09 -5.04 -20.09
C GLN A 79 2.97 -6.05 -20.83
N ARG A 80 3.61 -6.96 -20.09
CA ARG A 80 4.30 -8.13 -20.66
C ARG A 80 3.53 -9.40 -20.30
N LYS A 81 2.83 -9.98 -21.28
CA LYS A 81 1.94 -11.11 -21.07
C LYS A 81 2.74 -12.37 -20.73
N ARG A 82 2.27 -13.13 -19.73
CA ARG A 82 2.85 -14.43 -19.35
C ARG A 82 2.15 -15.61 -20.03
N PHE A 83 0.88 -15.43 -20.36
CA PHE A 83 0.02 -16.44 -20.96
C PHE A 83 -0.67 -15.82 -22.18
N ASP A 84 -1.08 -16.67 -23.12
CA ASP A 84 -1.90 -16.20 -24.23
C ASP A 84 -3.33 -15.94 -23.74
N LEU A 85 -3.59 -14.68 -23.40
CA LEU A 85 -4.82 -14.22 -22.76
C LEU A 85 -5.73 -13.54 -23.78
N SER A 86 -7.04 -13.70 -23.60
CA SER A 86 -8.03 -12.98 -24.41
C SER A 86 -7.86 -11.46 -24.26
N LYS A 87 -8.25 -10.70 -25.28
CA LYS A 87 -8.15 -9.23 -25.27
C LYS A 87 -8.81 -8.59 -24.05
N TRP A 88 -9.93 -9.17 -23.59
CA TRP A 88 -10.63 -8.68 -22.39
C TRP A 88 -9.77 -8.83 -21.12
N ILE A 89 -9.16 -9.99 -20.91
CA ILE A 89 -8.28 -10.21 -19.74
C ILE A 89 -7.04 -9.32 -19.83
N THR A 90 -6.46 -9.19 -21.03
CA THR A 90 -5.30 -8.31 -21.27
C THR A 90 -5.63 -6.85 -20.96
N ARG A 91 -6.83 -6.36 -21.24
CA ARG A 91 -7.24 -5.00 -20.83
C ARG A 91 -7.56 -4.89 -19.33
N LEU A 92 -8.08 -5.95 -18.73
CA LEU A 92 -8.47 -5.96 -17.32
C LEU A 92 -7.27 -5.84 -16.38
N ILE A 93 -6.18 -6.57 -16.64
CA ILE A 93 -4.99 -6.59 -15.76
C ILE A 93 -4.39 -5.19 -15.51
N PRO A 94 -4.03 -4.37 -16.52
CA PRO A 94 -3.52 -3.02 -16.28
C PRO A 94 -4.58 -2.09 -15.68
N THR A 95 -5.86 -2.30 -15.98
CA THR A 95 -6.97 -1.56 -15.35
C THR A 95 -7.03 -1.85 -13.85
N THR A 96 -6.92 -3.11 -13.44
CA THR A 96 -6.86 -3.53 -12.04
C THR A 96 -5.60 -3.01 -11.36
N TYR A 97 -4.48 -2.91 -12.08
CA TYR A 97 -3.26 -2.30 -11.54
C TYR A 97 -3.44 -0.80 -11.25
N CYS A 98 -4.05 -0.03 -12.16
CA CYS A 98 -4.41 1.37 -11.90
C CYS A 98 -5.41 1.51 -10.74
N TRP A 99 -6.37 0.59 -10.63
CA TRP A 99 -7.28 0.50 -9.50
C TRP A 99 -6.55 0.29 -8.17
N CYS A 100 -5.53 -0.58 -8.14
CA CYS A 100 -4.72 -0.81 -6.94
C CYS A 100 -3.98 0.48 -6.51
N TYR A 101 -3.43 1.26 -7.45
CA TYR A 101 -2.83 2.55 -7.11
C TYR A 101 -3.82 3.47 -6.38
N ALA A 102 -5.02 3.62 -6.94
CA ALA A 102 -6.08 4.44 -6.33
C ALA A 102 -6.50 3.93 -4.95
N MET A 103 -6.72 2.62 -4.81
CA MET A 103 -7.03 1.98 -3.53
C MET A 103 -5.98 2.29 -2.47
N SER A 104 -4.69 2.21 -2.83
CA SER A 104 -3.59 2.48 -1.90
C SER A 104 -3.68 3.90 -1.32
N PHE A 105 -3.86 4.92 -2.18
CA PHE A 105 -4.01 6.31 -1.74
C PHE A 105 -5.18 6.49 -0.77
N CYS A 106 -6.35 5.94 -1.14
CA CYS A 106 -7.58 6.10 -0.38
C CYS A 106 -7.54 5.34 0.97
N LEU A 107 -6.91 4.16 1.02
CA LEU A 107 -6.73 3.40 2.26
C LEU A 107 -5.82 4.13 3.26
N PHE A 108 -4.72 4.74 2.79
CA PHE A 108 -3.90 5.59 3.67
C PHE A 108 -4.68 6.81 4.17
N ALA A 109 -5.40 7.51 3.29
CA ALA A 109 -6.23 8.64 3.68
C ALA A 109 -7.25 8.26 4.77
N LEU A 110 -7.92 7.10 4.63
CA LEU A 110 -8.85 6.59 5.64
C LEU A 110 -8.17 6.28 6.98
N GLN A 111 -6.95 5.72 6.96
CA GLN A 111 -6.22 5.46 8.20
C GLN A 111 -5.88 6.76 8.94
N PHE A 112 -5.45 7.81 8.23
CA PHE A 112 -5.22 9.12 8.86
C PHE A 112 -6.50 9.76 9.34
N LEU A 113 -7.58 9.67 8.58
CA LEU A 113 -8.88 10.17 9.00
C LEU A 113 -9.34 9.49 10.29
N TYR A 114 -9.23 8.16 10.36
CA TYR A 114 -9.53 7.41 11.59
C TYR A 114 -8.65 7.86 12.76
N ARG A 115 -7.35 8.06 12.54
CA ARG A 115 -6.44 8.56 13.59
C ARG A 115 -6.84 9.92 14.10
N TYR A 116 -7.12 10.84 13.19
CA TYR A 116 -7.61 12.16 13.53
C TYR A 116 -8.89 12.08 14.35
N VAL A 117 -9.85 11.27 13.94
CA VAL A 117 -11.10 11.10 14.70
C VAL A 117 -10.83 10.48 16.07
N ALA A 118 -10.04 9.42 16.16
CA ALA A 118 -9.73 8.75 17.42
C ALA A 118 -9.02 9.64 18.45
N VAL A 119 -8.23 10.60 17.99
CA VAL A 119 -7.39 11.45 18.85
C VAL A 119 -8.03 12.83 19.09
N CYS A 120 -8.57 13.46 18.05
CA CYS A 120 -9.06 14.83 18.09
C CYS A 120 -10.58 14.92 18.31
N LYS A 121 -11.33 13.88 17.92
CA LYS A 121 -12.81 13.85 17.95
C LYS A 121 -13.34 12.47 18.39
N PRO A 122 -12.98 12.00 19.60
CA PRO A 122 -13.27 10.62 20.03
C PRO A 122 -14.76 10.26 20.00
N GLN A 123 -15.66 11.24 20.11
CA GLN A 123 -17.11 11.06 20.01
C GLN A 123 -17.58 10.47 18.66
N TYR A 124 -16.77 10.60 17.60
CA TYR A 124 -17.10 10.14 16.25
C TYR A 124 -16.43 8.82 15.87
N VAL A 125 -15.71 8.16 16.79
CA VAL A 125 -15.04 6.87 16.53
C VAL A 125 -16.04 5.76 16.19
N THR A 126 -17.27 5.86 16.67
CA THR A 126 -18.36 4.91 16.35
C THR A 126 -18.63 4.78 14.86
N TYR A 127 -18.42 5.86 14.07
CA TYR A 127 -18.53 5.87 12.61
C TYR A 127 -17.43 5.08 11.87
N PHE A 128 -16.50 4.47 12.60
CA PHE A 128 -15.49 3.57 12.03
C PHE A 128 -15.68 2.12 12.48
N THR A 129 -16.76 1.84 13.22
CA THR A 129 -17.06 0.52 13.77
C THR A 129 -18.35 -0.06 13.19
N GLY A 130 -18.52 -1.37 13.26
CA GLY A 130 -19.74 -2.05 12.79
C GLY A 130 -20.04 -1.77 11.32
N GLY A 131 -21.31 -1.49 11.01
CA GLY A 131 -21.78 -1.18 9.65
C GLY A 131 -21.09 0.02 8.99
N TYR A 132 -20.74 1.05 9.78
CA TYR A 132 -20.07 2.26 9.27
C TYR A 132 -18.70 2.00 8.66
N PHE A 133 -17.99 0.98 9.15
CA PHE A 133 -16.73 0.55 8.56
C PHE A 133 -16.90 0.11 7.10
N TYR A 134 -17.97 -0.64 6.79
CA TYR A 134 -18.22 -1.13 5.43
C TYR A 134 -18.65 -0.01 4.49
N TYR A 135 -19.33 1.04 4.99
CA TYR A 135 -19.62 2.23 4.19
C TYR A 135 -18.33 2.94 3.74
N TRP A 136 -17.34 3.08 4.63
CA TRP A 136 -16.02 3.62 4.26
C TRP A 136 -15.31 2.74 3.22
N LEU A 137 -15.35 1.42 3.38
CA LEU A 137 -14.77 0.51 2.38
C LEU A 137 -15.47 0.63 1.03
N ALA A 138 -16.80 0.72 1.00
CA ALA A 138 -17.56 0.91 -0.23
C ALA A 138 -17.22 2.24 -0.93
N LEU A 139 -17.03 3.31 -0.16
CA LEU A 139 -16.59 4.61 -0.69
C LEU A 139 -15.19 4.53 -1.30
N ILE A 140 -14.25 3.87 -0.64
CA ILE A 140 -12.89 3.71 -1.15
C ILE A 140 -12.89 2.85 -2.42
N LEU A 141 -13.65 1.75 -2.41
CA LEU A 141 -13.82 0.87 -3.56
C LEU A 141 -14.46 1.61 -4.74
N SER A 142 -15.41 2.51 -4.52
CA SER A 142 -16.04 3.28 -5.60
C SER A 142 -15.06 4.30 -6.21
N LEU A 143 -14.29 5.00 -5.39
CA LEU A 143 -13.26 5.94 -5.85
C LEU A 143 -12.13 5.24 -6.63
N ALA A 144 -11.70 4.07 -6.18
CA ALA A 144 -10.70 3.30 -6.93
C ALA A 144 -11.28 2.71 -8.21
N THR A 145 -12.52 2.23 -8.18
CA THR A 145 -13.24 1.74 -9.36
C THR A 145 -13.39 2.85 -10.39
N SER A 146 -13.72 4.08 -9.99
CA SER A 146 -13.80 5.20 -10.93
C SER A 146 -12.44 5.45 -11.60
N TRP A 147 -11.33 5.38 -10.86
CA TRP A 147 -9.99 5.49 -11.44
C TRP A 147 -9.70 4.39 -12.47
N GLY A 148 -9.99 3.14 -12.12
CA GLY A 148 -9.81 2.00 -13.02
C GLY A 148 -10.65 2.14 -14.29
N LEU A 149 -11.92 2.49 -14.17
CA LEU A 149 -12.80 2.72 -15.33
C LEU A 149 -12.29 3.87 -16.20
N THR A 150 -11.83 4.97 -15.60
CA THR A 150 -11.15 6.06 -16.33
C THR A 150 -9.94 5.53 -17.11
N ALA A 151 -9.09 4.71 -16.48
CA ALA A 151 -7.93 4.09 -17.14
C ALA A 151 -8.35 3.19 -18.31
N ALA A 152 -9.46 2.47 -18.18
CA ALA A 152 -9.97 1.56 -19.20
C ALA A 152 -10.59 2.29 -20.41
N PHE A 153 -11.34 3.38 -20.17
CA PHE A 153 -12.19 4.00 -21.20
C PHE A 153 -11.69 5.34 -21.72
N MET A 154 -10.97 6.13 -20.91
CA MET A 154 -10.54 7.49 -21.31
C MET A 154 -9.17 7.52 -21.99
N PHE A 155 -8.50 6.38 -22.09
CA PHE A 155 -7.21 6.21 -22.78
C PHE A 155 -7.31 5.11 -23.86
N PRO A 156 -8.08 5.35 -24.93
CA PRO A 156 -8.19 4.41 -26.04
C PRO A 156 -6.88 4.32 -26.81
N GLN A 157 -6.57 3.11 -27.30
CA GLN A 157 -5.47 2.91 -28.23
C GLN A 157 -5.86 3.52 -29.60
N THR A 158 -4.93 4.31 -30.17
CA THR A 158 -5.03 4.90 -31.51
C THR A 158 -3.90 4.39 -32.39
N ASN A 159 -4.06 4.44 -33.72
CA ASN A 159 -3.03 4.02 -34.68
C ASN A 159 -1.65 4.64 -34.35
N ARG A 160 -1.62 5.96 -34.08
CA ARG A 160 -0.38 6.65 -33.67
C ARG A 160 0.21 6.08 -32.40
N THR A 161 -0.59 5.90 -31.34
CA THR A 161 -0.06 5.33 -30.08
C THR A 161 0.45 3.90 -30.28
N THR A 162 -0.16 3.15 -31.20
CA THR A 162 0.28 1.78 -31.54
C THR A 162 1.60 1.81 -32.29
N GLU A 163 1.77 2.71 -33.26
CA GLU A 163 3.05 2.91 -33.96
C GLU A 163 4.17 3.32 -33.00
N SER A 164 3.93 4.31 -32.13
CA SER A 164 4.89 4.74 -31.10
C SER A 164 5.19 3.61 -30.12
N PHE A 165 4.19 2.84 -29.70
CA PHE A 165 4.38 1.66 -28.86
C PHE A 165 5.25 0.61 -29.53
N LEU A 166 4.97 0.24 -30.79
CA LEU A 166 5.74 -0.72 -31.58
C LEU A 166 7.19 -0.27 -31.76
N PHE A 167 7.40 1.03 -31.97
CA PHE A 167 8.74 1.63 -32.02
C PHE A 167 9.47 1.46 -30.69
N VAL A 168 8.83 1.77 -29.56
CA VAL A 168 9.42 1.66 -28.21
C VAL A 168 9.78 0.21 -27.87
N ILE A 169 8.84 -0.73 -28.04
CA ILE A 169 9.11 -2.14 -27.69
C ILE A 169 10.19 -2.77 -28.55
N LYS A 170 10.33 -2.35 -29.82
CA LYS A 170 11.37 -2.85 -30.71
C LYS A 170 12.74 -2.23 -30.40
N ASN A 171 12.82 -0.90 -30.33
CA ASN A 171 14.11 -0.20 -30.27
C ASN A 171 14.69 -0.12 -28.85
N SER A 172 13.85 0.04 -27.83
CA SER A 172 14.32 0.09 -26.44
C SER A 172 14.43 -1.29 -25.81
N TYR A 173 13.46 -2.17 -26.07
CA TYR A 173 13.30 -3.40 -25.31
C TYR A 173 13.55 -4.69 -26.10
N ASP A 174 13.44 -4.65 -27.44
CA ASP A 174 13.46 -5.81 -28.33
C ASP A 174 12.50 -6.91 -27.89
N LEU A 175 11.28 -6.49 -27.58
CA LEU A 175 10.19 -7.37 -27.19
C LEU A 175 9.33 -7.71 -28.40
N ASP A 176 8.80 -8.93 -28.39
CA ASP A 176 7.80 -9.38 -29.34
C ASP A 176 6.46 -8.62 -29.12
N PRO A 177 5.94 -7.90 -30.13
CA PRO A 177 4.63 -7.28 -30.06
C PRO A 177 3.50 -8.24 -29.70
N TYR A 178 3.59 -9.51 -30.09
CA TYR A 178 2.57 -10.51 -29.78
C TYR A 178 2.46 -10.77 -28.27
N TRP A 179 3.56 -10.65 -27.51
CA TRP A 179 3.59 -10.89 -26.05
C TRP A 179 3.47 -9.61 -25.22
N THR A 180 3.14 -8.49 -25.84
CA THR A 180 3.04 -7.20 -25.16
C THR A 180 1.71 -6.50 -25.46
N ASP A 181 1.26 -5.67 -24.53
CA ASP A 181 0.11 -4.76 -24.71
C ASP A 181 0.38 -3.47 -23.90
N TYR A 182 -0.46 -2.46 -24.02
CA TYR A 182 -0.22 -1.18 -23.35
C TYR A 182 -1.48 -0.38 -23.02
N VAL A 183 -1.35 0.48 -22.01
CA VAL A 183 -2.22 1.63 -21.79
C VAL A 183 -1.39 2.88 -22.08
N ALA A 184 -1.88 3.74 -22.98
CA ALA A 184 -1.19 4.97 -23.38
C ALA A 184 -1.90 6.18 -22.79
N TYR A 185 -1.26 6.84 -21.83
CA TYR A 185 -1.67 8.16 -21.38
C TYR A 185 -1.14 9.18 -22.39
N LYS A 186 -1.93 9.45 -23.42
CA LYS A 186 -1.58 10.36 -24.51
C LYS A 186 -2.05 11.77 -24.17
N TYR A 187 -1.11 12.68 -23.94
CA TYR A 187 -1.45 14.03 -23.48
C TYR A 187 -1.81 14.96 -24.63
N PHE A 188 -1.13 14.77 -25.77
CA PHE A 188 -1.27 15.63 -26.94
C PHE A 188 -1.47 14.79 -28.19
N ASP A 189 -2.27 15.33 -29.09
CA ASP A 189 -2.44 14.88 -30.46
C ASP A 189 -1.70 15.86 -31.39
N THR A 190 -1.42 15.43 -32.60
CA THR A 190 -0.77 16.24 -33.63
C THR A 190 -1.53 16.05 -34.93
N ASP A 191 -1.88 17.14 -35.62
CA ASP A 191 -2.46 17.04 -36.97
C ASP A 191 -1.44 16.74 -38.07
N GLU A 192 -1.99 16.61 -39.28
CA GLU A 192 -1.30 16.58 -40.56
C GLU A 192 -0.39 17.82 -40.79
N ASN A 193 -0.65 18.95 -40.12
CA ASN A 193 0.17 20.17 -40.19
C ASN A 193 1.25 20.24 -39.09
N HIS A 194 1.44 19.16 -38.32
CA HIS A 194 2.35 19.10 -37.18
C HIS A 194 2.02 20.07 -36.02
N VAL A 195 0.79 20.56 -35.95
CA VAL A 195 0.28 21.38 -34.86
C VAL A 195 -0.17 20.47 -33.72
N ARG A 196 0.40 20.72 -32.54
CA ARG A 196 0.12 19.99 -31.30
C ARG A 196 -1.14 20.55 -30.63
N TRP A 197 -2.08 19.67 -30.25
CA TRP A 197 -3.24 20.06 -29.45
C TRP A 197 -3.51 19.07 -28.32
N VAL A 198 -4.16 19.54 -27.26
CA VAL A 198 -4.43 18.71 -26.07
C VAL A 198 -5.48 17.65 -26.37
N ASN A 199 -5.21 16.40 -26.01
CA ASN A 199 -6.21 15.34 -26.08
C ASN A 199 -7.22 15.53 -24.94
N VAL A 200 -8.39 16.10 -25.26
CA VAL A 200 -9.41 16.48 -24.27
C VAL A 200 -9.88 15.29 -23.44
N LEU A 201 -10.05 14.11 -24.05
CA LEU A 201 -10.50 12.91 -23.34
C LEU A 201 -9.47 12.45 -22.30
N SER A 202 -8.20 12.36 -22.70
CA SER A 202 -7.10 11.99 -21.82
C SER A 202 -6.87 13.06 -20.74
N MET A 203 -7.08 14.33 -21.06
CA MET A 203 -7.03 15.43 -20.09
C MET A 203 -8.07 15.25 -18.98
N PHE A 204 -9.33 14.92 -19.32
CA PHE A 204 -10.34 14.60 -18.30
C PHE A 204 -9.92 13.41 -17.43
N GLY A 205 -9.32 12.37 -18.03
CA GLY A 205 -8.83 11.22 -17.29
C GLY A 205 -7.71 11.58 -16.31
N VAL A 206 -6.72 12.35 -16.76
CA VAL A 206 -5.61 12.84 -15.93
C VAL A 206 -6.11 13.77 -14.82
N LEU A 207 -7.07 14.65 -15.12
CA LEU A 207 -7.69 15.52 -14.11
C LEU A 207 -8.45 14.71 -13.05
N GLN A 208 -9.16 13.65 -13.43
CA GLN A 208 -9.85 12.76 -12.49
C GLN A 208 -8.85 12.02 -11.59
N HIS A 209 -7.75 11.51 -12.15
CA HIS A 209 -6.65 10.91 -11.38
C HIS A 209 -6.02 11.93 -10.43
N GLY A 210 -5.74 13.13 -10.91
CA GLY A 210 -5.23 14.25 -10.11
C GLY A 210 -6.16 14.60 -8.94
N LEU A 211 -7.48 14.66 -9.17
CA LEU A 211 -8.45 14.94 -8.11
C LEU A 211 -8.44 13.87 -7.02
N VAL A 212 -8.40 12.58 -7.37
CA VAL A 212 -8.35 11.50 -6.38
C VAL A 212 -7.06 11.53 -5.57
N ILE A 213 -5.91 11.81 -6.22
CA ILE A 213 -4.62 12.04 -5.54
C ILE A 213 -4.75 13.23 -4.57
N SER A 214 -5.20 14.38 -5.05
CA SER A 214 -5.30 15.62 -4.26
C SER A 214 -6.24 15.46 -3.06
N LEU A 215 -7.39 14.81 -3.22
CA LEU A 215 -8.32 14.55 -2.12
C LEU A 215 -7.71 13.59 -1.08
N SER A 216 -7.04 12.52 -1.54
CA SER A 216 -6.42 11.54 -0.66
C SER A 216 -5.28 12.16 0.15
N PHE A 217 -4.35 12.86 -0.52
CA PHE A 217 -3.24 13.54 0.14
C PHE A 217 -3.68 14.73 0.97
N GLY A 218 -4.64 15.53 0.50
CA GLY A 218 -5.23 16.62 1.26
C GLY A 218 -5.80 16.12 2.59
N THR A 219 -6.59 15.04 2.55
CA THR A 219 -7.13 14.37 3.75
C THR A 219 -6.02 13.87 4.65
N LEU A 220 -5.03 13.18 4.09
CA LEU A 220 -3.90 12.62 4.79
C LEU A 220 -3.10 13.69 5.54
N PHE A 221 -2.67 14.75 4.83
CA PHE A 221 -1.85 15.81 5.41
C PHE A 221 -2.62 16.62 6.45
N TYR A 222 -3.88 16.99 6.15
CA TYR A 222 -4.72 17.71 7.10
C TYR A 222 -4.92 16.89 8.39
N CYS A 223 -5.37 15.64 8.26
CA CYS A 223 -5.63 14.77 9.40
C CYS A 223 -4.35 14.46 10.17
N GLY A 224 -3.24 14.20 9.46
CA GLY A 224 -1.93 13.94 10.06
C GLY A 224 -1.42 15.12 10.87
N PHE A 225 -1.45 16.32 10.31
CA PHE A 225 -1.01 17.54 10.98
C PHE A 225 -1.86 17.84 12.23
N GLN A 226 -3.19 17.79 12.09
CA GLN A 226 -4.10 18.02 13.21
C GLN A 226 -3.92 17.00 14.33
N THR A 227 -3.73 15.73 13.98
CA THR A 227 -3.44 14.66 14.95
C THR A 227 -2.16 14.96 15.72
N TYR A 228 -1.07 15.32 15.02
CA TYR A 228 0.20 15.66 15.64
C TYR A 228 0.07 16.82 16.63
N VAL A 229 -0.56 17.92 16.20
CA VAL A 229 -0.77 19.11 17.04
C VAL A 229 -1.59 18.77 18.28
N ASN A 230 -2.68 18.02 18.13
CA ASN A 230 -3.56 17.68 19.25
C ASN A 230 -2.87 16.76 20.28
N ILE A 231 -2.04 15.81 19.84
CA ILE A 231 -1.26 14.96 20.75
C ILE A 231 -0.25 15.77 21.57
N GLN A 232 0.33 16.82 21.00
CA GLN A 232 1.27 17.69 21.70
C GLN A 232 0.59 18.61 22.71
N LYS A 233 -0.59 19.14 22.36
CA LYS A 233 -1.33 20.11 23.18
C LYS A 233 -2.13 19.45 24.31
N ASN A 234 -2.61 18.22 24.15
CA ASN A 234 -3.45 17.57 25.16
C ASN A 234 -2.65 17.04 26.36
N THR A 235 -2.53 17.88 27.40
CA THR A 235 -1.94 17.54 28.70
C THR A 235 -2.82 16.61 29.54
N GLY A 236 -4.12 16.50 29.23
CA GLY A 236 -5.08 15.66 29.96
C GLY A 236 -5.02 14.15 29.65
N MET A 237 -4.24 13.71 28.65
CA MET A 237 -4.05 12.28 28.38
C MET A 237 -3.06 11.64 29.36
N SER A 238 -3.39 10.44 29.85
CA SER A 238 -2.43 9.65 30.62
C SER A 238 -1.16 9.36 29.81
N SER A 239 0.00 9.32 30.49
CA SER A 239 1.31 9.07 29.87
C SER A 239 1.33 7.80 29.03
N ARG A 240 0.67 6.73 29.52
CA ARG A 240 0.52 5.46 28.81
C ARG A 240 -0.27 5.59 27.51
N THR A 241 -1.42 6.28 27.53
CA THR A 241 -2.27 6.47 26.34
C THR A 241 -1.58 7.36 25.32
N ARG A 242 -0.96 8.45 25.79
CA ARG A 242 -0.19 9.36 24.94
C ARG A 242 0.96 8.63 24.23
N SER A 243 1.71 7.81 24.96
CA SER A 243 2.80 7.00 24.40
C SER A 243 2.30 6.04 23.31
N LEU A 244 1.19 5.32 23.57
CA LEU A 244 0.61 4.41 22.59
C LEU A 244 0.12 5.14 21.33
N GLN A 245 -0.60 6.25 21.47
CA GLN A 245 -1.08 7.05 20.33
C GLN A 245 0.08 7.63 19.52
N LEU A 246 1.14 8.12 20.18
CA LEU A 246 2.36 8.60 19.51
C LEU A 246 3.07 7.49 18.73
N GLN A 247 3.20 6.31 19.32
CA GLN A 247 3.82 5.16 18.65
C GLN A 247 3.04 4.77 17.40
N LEU A 248 1.72 4.64 17.53
CA LEU A 248 0.84 4.30 16.43
C LEU A 248 0.80 5.36 15.33
N PHE A 249 0.86 6.64 15.71
CA PHE A 249 0.95 7.76 14.78
C PHE A 249 2.29 7.77 14.04
N ARG A 250 3.41 7.61 14.75
CA ARG A 250 4.74 7.52 14.13
C ARG A 250 4.85 6.33 13.17
N ALA A 251 4.27 5.19 13.53
CA ALA A 251 4.20 4.03 12.64
C ALA A 251 3.43 4.35 11.36
N LEU A 252 2.27 5.00 11.47
CA LEU A 252 1.47 5.40 10.31
C LEU A 252 2.17 6.45 9.44
N VAL A 253 2.83 7.44 10.04
CA VAL A 253 3.64 8.43 9.30
C VAL A 253 4.77 7.74 8.55
N ALA A 254 5.51 6.84 9.19
CA ALA A 254 6.59 6.11 8.53
C ALA A 254 6.09 5.20 7.39
N GLN A 255 4.97 4.48 7.61
CA GLN A 255 4.30 3.67 6.58
C GLN A 255 3.85 4.51 5.38
N THR A 256 3.59 5.79 5.59
CA THR A 256 3.14 6.68 4.53
C THR A 256 4.30 7.32 3.80
N CYS A 257 5.35 7.70 4.52
CA CYS A 257 6.58 8.22 3.92
C CYS A 257 7.19 7.21 2.95
N LEU A 258 7.12 5.91 3.25
CA LEU A 258 7.69 4.87 2.38
C LEU A 258 7.09 4.89 0.95
N PRO A 259 5.79 4.64 0.73
CA PRO A 259 5.19 4.74 -0.60
C PRO A 259 5.19 6.17 -1.14
N MET A 260 5.23 7.21 -0.31
CA MET A 260 5.41 8.59 -0.78
C MET A 260 6.68 8.74 -1.63
N PHE A 261 7.82 8.28 -1.11
CA PHE A 261 9.09 8.37 -1.83
C PHE A 261 9.26 7.27 -2.88
N MET A 262 8.81 6.05 -2.58
CA MET A 262 8.99 4.91 -3.49
C MET A 262 8.04 4.98 -4.68
N MET A 263 6.80 5.44 -4.50
CA MET A 263 5.78 5.33 -5.54
C MET A 263 5.10 6.64 -5.92
N TYR A 264 4.74 7.48 -4.96
CA TYR A 264 3.75 8.53 -5.20
C TYR A 264 4.36 9.81 -5.77
N ILE A 265 5.49 10.28 -5.22
CA ILE A 265 6.22 11.42 -5.78
C ILE A 265 6.73 11.09 -7.18
N PRO A 266 7.36 9.92 -7.44
CA PRO A 266 7.85 9.62 -8.78
C PRO A 266 6.72 9.47 -9.81
N ILE A 267 5.60 8.80 -9.49
CA ILE A 267 4.48 8.71 -10.45
C ILE A 267 3.83 10.07 -10.71
N GLY A 268 3.69 10.93 -9.69
CA GLY A 268 3.17 12.28 -9.85
C GLY A 268 4.06 13.14 -10.74
N PHE A 269 5.38 13.03 -10.58
CA PHE A 269 6.36 13.67 -11.46
C PHE A 269 6.28 13.12 -12.90
N MET A 270 6.11 11.81 -13.09
CA MET A 270 5.96 11.21 -14.42
C MET A 270 4.69 11.69 -15.14
N PHE A 271 3.57 11.85 -14.42
CA PHE A 271 2.35 12.40 -15.00
C PHE A 271 2.48 13.89 -15.38
N SER A 272 3.41 14.63 -14.77
CA SER A 272 3.64 16.04 -15.12
C SER A 272 4.63 16.21 -16.28
N CYS A 273 5.55 15.27 -16.48
CA CYS A 273 6.61 15.34 -17.51
C CYS A 273 6.12 15.67 -18.93
N PRO A 274 5.03 15.07 -19.46
CA PRO A 274 4.52 15.39 -20.79
C PRO A 274 4.14 16.86 -20.98
N TYR A 275 3.70 17.57 -19.93
CA TYR A 275 3.35 18.99 -20.01
C TYR A 275 4.57 19.92 -20.13
N PHE A 276 5.76 19.42 -19.77
CA PHE A 276 7.03 20.14 -19.82
C PHE A 276 7.95 19.60 -20.93
N ASP A 277 7.42 18.79 -21.83
CA ASP A 277 8.16 18.14 -22.93
C ASP A 277 9.38 17.32 -22.46
N LEU A 278 9.29 16.76 -21.24
CA LEU A 278 10.34 15.93 -20.66
C LEU A 278 10.21 14.49 -21.14
N GLN A 279 11.13 14.04 -22.00
CA GLN A 279 11.16 12.66 -22.49
C GLN A 279 12.12 11.79 -21.65
N LEU A 280 11.58 11.23 -20.57
CA LEU A 280 12.35 10.39 -19.64
C LEU A 280 12.69 9.00 -20.20
N GLY A 281 11.97 8.50 -21.22
CA GLY A 281 12.21 7.20 -21.82
C GLY A 281 12.12 6.06 -20.78
N ALA A 282 13.08 5.13 -20.85
CA ALA A 282 13.08 3.93 -20.02
C ALA A 282 13.45 4.16 -18.54
N ILE A 283 14.00 5.33 -18.16
CA ILE A 283 14.34 5.61 -16.74
C ILE A 283 13.09 5.58 -15.84
N THR A 284 11.91 5.79 -16.43
CA THR A 284 10.62 5.70 -15.75
C THR A 284 10.33 4.31 -15.19
N ASN A 285 11.01 3.26 -15.66
CA ASN A 285 10.93 1.92 -15.06
C ASN A 285 11.45 1.85 -13.62
N TYR A 286 12.18 2.87 -13.13
CA TYR A 286 12.46 3.01 -11.70
C TYR A 286 11.17 2.93 -10.87
N GLN A 287 10.10 3.59 -11.31
CA GLN A 287 8.81 3.58 -10.63
C GLN A 287 8.20 2.18 -10.59
N THR A 288 8.35 1.41 -11.67
CA THR A 288 7.92 0.00 -11.74
C THR A 288 8.63 -0.83 -10.66
N VAL A 289 9.95 -0.71 -10.55
CA VAL A 289 10.73 -1.47 -9.56
C VAL A 289 10.32 -1.10 -8.14
N MET A 290 10.17 0.19 -7.86
CA MET A 290 9.75 0.64 -6.53
C MET A 290 8.32 0.19 -6.19
N ALA A 291 7.41 0.22 -7.16
CA ALA A 291 6.04 -0.27 -7.02
C ALA A 291 5.99 -1.77 -6.69
N GLN A 292 6.85 -2.58 -7.32
CA GLN A 292 6.93 -4.02 -7.06
C GLN A 292 7.44 -4.36 -5.65
N LEU A 293 8.39 -3.57 -5.13
CA LEU A 293 9.03 -3.85 -3.84
C LEU A 293 8.24 -3.30 -2.65
N TYR A 294 7.56 -2.17 -2.82
CA TYR A 294 6.82 -1.48 -1.76
C TYR A 294 5.85 -2.40 -0.97
N PRO A 295 4.98 -3.22 -1.61
CA PRO A 295 4.00 -4.04 -0.88
C PRO A 295 4.64 -5.09 0.03
N GLY A 296 5.90 -5.44 -0.23
CA GLY A 296 6.72 -6.31 0.61
C GLY A 296 7.39 -5.58 1.77
N ILE A 297 7.82 -4.34 1.56
CA ILE A 297 8.57 -3.54 2.54
C ILE A 297 7.64 -2.87 3.56
N ASP A 298 6.47 -2.38 3.14
CA ASP A 298 5.55 -1.62 4.00
C ASP A 298 5.14 -2.35 5.30
N PRO A 299 4.78 -3.65 5.27
CA PRO A 299 4.42 -4.37 6.49
C PRO A 299 5.57 -4.44 7.51
N PHE A 300 6.83 -4.48 7.05
CA PHE A 300 7.99 -4.47 7.94
C PHE A 300 8.09 -3.16 8.73
N VAL A 301 7.67 -2.03 8.17
CA VAL A 301 7.61 -0.74 8.89
C VAL A 301 6.66 -0.87 10.10
N VAL A 302 5.50 -1.51 9.93
CA VAL A 302 4.56 -1.80 11.01
C VAL A 302 5.19 -2.72 12.06
N LEU A 303 5.83 -3.80 11.60
CA LEU A 303 6.41 -4.84 12.46
C LEU A 303 7.54 -4.29 13.34
N PHE A 304 8.38 -3.40 12.81
CA PHE A 304 9.53 -2.87 13.54
C PHE A 304 9.21 -1.67 14.44
N LEU A 305 8.22 -0.83 14.07
CA LEU A 305 7.87 0.37 14.84
C LEU A 305 6.89 0.10 16.00
N ILE A 306 6.09 -0.97 15.93
CA ILE A 306 5.18 -1.34 17.02
C ILE A 306 5.93 -2.25 18.01
N ASP A 307 6.26 -1.72 19.19
CA ASP A 307 7.15 -2.40 20.14
C ASP A 307 6.63 -3.77 20.58
N SER A 308 5.31 -3.94 20.71
CA SER A 308 4.71 -5.23 21.09
C SER A 308 4.93 -6.29 20.01
N TYR A 309 4.92 -5.90 18.73
CA TYR A 309 5.21 -6.80 17.62
C TYR A 309 6.71 -7.13 17.58
N ARG A 310 7.58 -6.13 17.64
CA ARG A 310 9.04 -6.32 17.71
C ARG A 310 9.44 -7.27 18.85
N ARG A 311 8.92 -7.03 20.07
CA ARG A 311 9.19 -7.90 21.23
C ARG A 311 8.68 -9.33 21.04
N THR A 312 7.51 -9.51 20.45
CA THR A 312 6.93 -10.84 20.21
C THR A 312 7.77 -11.63 19.19
N ILE A 313 8.23 -10.97 18.12
CA ILE A 313 9.11 -11.58 17.12
C ILE A 313 10.44 -11.98 17.77
N CYS A 314 11.13 -11.06 18.44
CA CYS A 314 12.41 -11.35 19.10
C CYS A 314 12.29 -12.49 20.12
N ARG A 315 11.22 -12.53 20.93
CA ARG A 315 11.00 -13.60 21.90
C ARG A 315 10.81 -14.97 21.23
N ASN A 316 10.07 -15.03 20.13
CA ASN A 316 9.82 -16.28 19.42
C ASN A 316 11.08 -16.76 18.68
N THR A 317 11.87 -15.86 18.08
CA THR A 317 13.14 -16.20 17.43
C THR A 317 14.18 -16.73 18.42
N ILE A 318 14.24 -16.16 19.63
CA ILE A 318 15.14 -16.63 20.70
C ILE A 318 14.71 -18.01 21.21
N LYS A 319 13.39 -18.25 21.36
CA LYS A 319 12.87 -19.57 21.77
C LYS A 319 13.07 -20.66 20.73
N SER A 320 13.05 -20.35 19.43
CA SER A 320 13.35 -21.32 18.36
C SER A 320 14.85 -21.63 18.22
N GLY A 321 15.73 -20.80 18.79
CA GLY A 321 17.19 -20.99 18.75
C GLY A 321 17.79 -21.67 19.99
N MET A 322 17.00 -21.86 21.06
CA MET A 322 17.41 -22.65 22.22
C MET A 322 16.84 -24.07 22.10
N PRO A 323 17.65 -25.14 22.13
CA PRO A 323 17.11 -26.49 22.29
C PRO A 323 16.37 -26.52 23.62
N SER A 324 15.11 -26.96 23.58
CA SER A 324 14.23 -27.06 24.74
C SER A 324 14.93 -27.87 25.83
N GLN A 325 15.41 -27.20 26.88
CA GLN A 325 15.75 -27.91 28.10
C GLN A 325 14.45 -28.39 28.73
N VAL A 326 14.30 -29.71 28.76
CA VAL A 326 13.23 -30.41 29.47
C VAL A 326 13.35 -30.03 30.95
N GLU A 327 12.45 -29.16 31.42
CA GLU A 327 12.29 -28.91 32.86
C GLU A 327 11.78 -30.19 33.52
N PHE A 328 12.68 -30.95 34.13
CA PHE A 328 12.31 -32.00 35.07
C PHE A 328 11.67 -31.34 36.30
N SER A 329 10.36 -31.48 36.40
CA SER A 329 9.58 -31.00 37.55
C SER A 329 9.84 -31.90 38.76
N THR A 330 10.78 -31.52 39.63
CA THR A 330 10.94 -32.17 40.94
C THR A 330 9.84 -31.68 41.87
N THR A 331 8.79 -32.48 42.03
CA THR A 331 7.68 -32.22 42.96
C THR A 331 8.18 -32.32 44.40
N THR A 332 8.37 -31.20 45.08
CA THR A 332 8.53 -31.18 46.55
C THR A 332 7.16 -30.98 47.19
N VAL A 333 6.61 -32.07 47.72
CA VAL A 333 5.37 -32.10 48.50
C VAL A 333 5.62 -31.41 49.83
N LYS A 334 5.02 -30.23 50.06
CA LYS A 334 4.89 -29.63 51.40
C LYS A 334 3.66 -30.20 52.09
N VAL A 335 3.87 -31.06 53.07
CA VAL A 335 2.82 -31.53 54.00
C VAL A 335 2.46 -30.39 54.95
N LYS A 336 1.17 -30.05 55.03
CA LYS A 336 0.57 -29.15 56.04
C LYS A 336 -0.07 -30.00 57.14
N PRO A 337 0.20 -29.78 58.44
CA PRO A 337 -0.59 -30.39 59.50
C PRO A 337 -1.90 -29.62 59.72
N SER A 338 -2.99 -30.36 59.94
CA SER A 338 -4.34 -29.87 60.18
C SER A 338 -4.73 -29.92 61.66
N VAL A 339 -5.12 -28.76 62.19
CA VAL A 339 -6.31 -28.41 63.02
C VAL A 339 -6.70 -29.28 64.25
N SER A 340 -6.89 -28.60 65.40
CA SER A 340 -8.12 -28.58 66.24
C SER A 340 -7.81 -27.78 67.54
N SER A 341 -8.70 -27.13 68.30
CA SER A 341 -10.08 -26.65 68.22
C SER A 341 -10.37 -25.95 69.56
N ASN A 342 -11.30 -24.97 69.57
CA ASN A 342 -12.06 -24.42 70.72
C ASN A 342 -11.31 -23.48 71.70
N ALA A 343 -11.63 -22.19 71.78
CA ALA A 343 -12.86 -21.50 72.23
C ALA A 343 -12.80 -21.13 73.73
N LEU A 344 -13.27 -19.89 73.99
CA LEU A 344 -13.88 -19.36 75.22
C LEU A 344 -13.12 -18.22 75.95
N ILE A 345 -13.78 -17.05 75.87
CA ILE A 345 -14.18 -16.15 76.96
C ILE A 345 -13.18 -15.07 77.43
N SER A 346 -13.68 -13.84 77.25
CA SER A 346 -13.39 -12.59 77.94
C SER A 346 -13.36 -12.69 79.47
N VAL A 347 -12.51 -11.89 80.12
CA VAL A 347 -12.90 -10.83 81.09
C VAL A 347 -11.62 -10.21 81.69
N ASP A 348 -11.70 -8.88 81.83
CA ASP A 348 -10.83 -7.89 82.49
C ASP A 348 -9.53 -7.44 81.80
#